data_AF-L0NK64-F1
#
_entry.id   AF-L0NK64-F1
#
_cell.length_a   1.000
_cell.length_b   1.000
_cell.length_c   1.000
_cell.angle_alpha   90.00
_cell.angle_beta   90.00
_cell.angle_gamma   90.00
#
_symmetry.space_group_name_H-M   'P 1'
#
loop_
_entity.id
_entity.type
_entity.pdbx_description
1 polymer ?
#
loop_
_entity_poly.entity_id
_entity_poly.type
_entity_poly.pdbx_seq_one_letter_code
_entity_poly.pdbx_strand_id
1 'polypeptide(L)'
;MYRPKEPETRRPDAGQASPGRSPASLLDLIGHPQTEEGAETYRRLAVPENRGNAPEIDNATEEQAPDSHRTWIQNRLNAQLGSLRELGPADIILWLQQRLLLVIVATILGICAAVAYGLTATPRYTVYTDLIIDPQNLNVVSDDVFASNPQREAQLLEVESRLRVLTSRNVLRQVIFDLNLTEDPEFVKPGLLEPLFRFFSPATSLQDRELGVLRQLSERVDARREERSFVVVLSVWSEEPDKAVRLSESIVRAFESELFESAATSAGRIAAGLNERLDELRAAVTAAEEKVEAFRRENDLQATAGELANSRISSLVDTQVVEAQQRLIQADARYAQMQAAVANGQAATAAVFESPAMTTLRGSYNVLRQQIGSMERTYGSRHPRLIALRSEEAALENAITDEARRILQSARTDTEQAKAALEELRTTAEDGRTTVYGNNDAQVRLRELEREARAKATVYETFLARTTQITERQQIDTTNVRVISPAVPPQSKSWPPRTIIMAAGGAAAGAAFGIILALGLGLWGHLWRARSGLGRRFA
;
A
#
# COMPACT_ATOMS: atom_id res chain seq x y z
N MET A 1 -21.31 -33.00 26.09
CA MET A 1 -22.08 -32.54 27.28
C MET A 1 -21.42 -33.09 28.53
N TYR A 2 -20.66 -32.28 29.25
CA TYR A 2 -20.49 -32.34 30.71
C TYR A 2 -19.57 -31.18 31.12
N ARG A 3 -20.13 -30.18 31.82
CA ARG A 3 -19.40 -29.10 32.49
C ARG A 3 -19.17 -29.49 33.96
N PRO A 4 -18.07 -29.06 34.57
CA PRO A 4 -18.05 -28.74 35.99
C PRO A 4 -17.88 -27.23 36.25
N LYS A 5 -18.40 -26.81 37.41
CA LYS A 5 -18.57 -25.44 37.92
C LYS A 5 -17.31 -24.85 38.58
N GLU A 6 -17.19 -23.53 38.43
CA GLU A 6 -16.64 -22.44 39.28
C GLU A 6 -16.09 -22.70 40.70
N PRO A 7 -15.26 -21.78 41.23
CA PRO A 7 -15.83 -20.74 42.11
C PRO A 7 -15.28 -19.30 41.93
N GLU A 8 -16.12 -18.39 42.42
CA GLU A 8 -16.08 -16.93 42.52
C GLU A 8 -14.87 -16.32 43.27
N THR A 9 -14.51 -15.09 42.91
CA THR A 9 -14.00 -14.11 43.89
C THR A 9 -14.60 -12.71 43.67
N ARG A 10 -15.10 -12.17 44.78
CA ARG A 10 -15.87 -10.96 45.05
C ARG A 10 -15.18 -9.61 44.72
N ARG A 11 -16.02 -8.63 44.38
CA ARG A 11 -15.81 -7.17 44.58
C ARG A 11 -15.77 -6.79 46.08
N PRO A 12 -15.35 -5.56 46.41
CA PRO A 12 -16.39 -4.59 46.79
C PRO A 12 -16.20 -3.17 46.19
N ASP A 13 -17.33 -2.47 46.14
CA ASP A 13 -17.55 -1.09 45.68
C ASP A 13 -17.12 -0.01 46.69
N ALA A 14 -16.91 1.21 46.18
CA ALA A 14 -17.15 2.56 46.77
C ALA A 14 -16.02 3.52 46.32
N GLY A 15 -16.21 4.76 45.88
CA GLY A 15 -17.37 5.64 45.79
C GLY A 15 -16.98 6.91 45.01
N GLN A 16 -17.99 7.73 44.74
CA GLN A 16 -18.05 8.87 43.83
C GLN A 16 -17.10 10.05 44.14
N ALA A 17 -16.64 10.75 43.08
CA ALA A 17 -16.73 12.21 42.93
C ALA A 17 -16.27 12.67 41.53
N SER A 18 -17.14 13.39 40.81
CA SER A 18 -16.87 14.28 39.66
C SER A 18 -16.87 15.74 40.16
N PRO A 19 -16.58 16.79 39.36
CA PRO A 19 -16.17 16.85 37.96
C PRO A 19 -14.98 17.81 37.69
N GLY A 20 -14.46 17.86 36.45
CA GLY A 20 -13.77 19.08 35.97
C GLY A 20 -12.75 18.93 34.84
N ARG A 21 -12.93 19.80 33.84
CA ARG A 21 -11.99 20.26 32.79
C ARG A 21 -11.83 19.44 31.50
N SER A 22 -12.61 19.89 30.52
CA SER A 22 -12.27 20.04 29.11
C SER A 22 -10.99 20.89 28.89
N PRO A 23 -10.15 20.59 27.89
CA PRO A 23 -9.20 21.55 27.34
C PRO A 23 -9.77 22.28 26.10
N ALA A 24 -9.86 23.61 26.24
CA ALA A 24 -10.11 24.60 25.19
C ALA A 24 -8.92 24.66 24.21
N SER A 25 -9.14 24.62 22.89
CA SER A 25 -9.27 25.75 21.95
C SER A 25 -8.13 26.78 22.02
N LEU A 26 -7.20 26.65 21.06
CA LEU A 26 -6.04 27.50 20.77
C LEU A 26 -6.43 28.76 19.98
N LEU A 27 -7.30 29.62 20.52
CA LEU A 27 -7.72 30.83 19.79
C LEU A 27 -8.16 32.01 20.65
N ASP A 28 -7.60 32.13 21.86
CA ASP A 28 -7.81 33.31 22.70
C ASP A 28 -6.48 33.81 23.25
N LEU A 29 -5.70 34.45 22.37
CA LEU A 29 -4.52 35.19 22.77
C LEU A 29 -4.45 36.51 22.00
N ILE A 30 -4.84 37.56 22.73
CA ILE A 30 -4.45 38.97 22.61
C ILE A 30 -5.35 39.85 21.75
N GLY A 31 -6.02 40.75 22.47
CA GLY A 31 -6.81 41.85 21.95
C GLY A 31 -6.01 43.14 21.72
N HIS A 32 -6.73 44.08 21.11
CA HIS A 32 -6.32 45.46 20.83
C HIS A 32 -5.97 46.27 22.08
N PRO A 33 -5.20 47.36 21.93
CA PRO A 33 -5.86 48.67 21.88
C PRO A 33 -5.23 49.69 20.90
N GLN A 34 -5.87 50.86 20.85
CA GLN A 34 -5.80 51.94 19.87
C GLN A 34 -4.58 52.89 19.98
N THR A 35 -4.54 53.78 18.96
CA THR A 35 -4.20 55.24 18.93
C THR A 35 -2.77 55.71 18.59
N GLU A 36 -2.76 56.82 17.82
CA GLU A 36 -1.65 57.76 17.50
C GLU A 36 -0.55 57.26 16.54
N GLU A 37 0.17 58.05 15.74
CA GLU A 37 0.18 59.41 15.17
C GLU A 37 1.37 59.39 14.17
N GLY A 38 1.44 60.34 13.23
CA GLY A 38 2.66 60.62 12.46
C GLY A 38 2.57 60.17 10.99
N ALA A 39 2.29 61.04 10.03
CA ALA A 39 3.06 62.19 9.53
C ALA A 39 4.28 61.80 8.67
N GLU A 40 4.29 62.41 7.48
CA GLU A 40 5.41 62.87 6.64
C GLU A 40 5.47 62.26 5.24
N THR A 41 5.91 62.92 4.16
CA THR A 41 6.05 64.32 3.70
C THR A 41 6.75 64.21 2.33
N TYR A 42 6.26 64.87 1.26
CA TYR A 42 7.14 65.41 0.19
C TYR A 42 6.46 66.67 -0.38
N ARG A 43 6.88 67.86 0.09
CA ARG A 43 7.81 68.82 -0.56
C ARG A 43 7.31 69.39 -1.90
N ARG A 44 6.86 70.65 -1.90
CA ARG A 44 7.62 71.94 -1.95
C ARG A 44 7.95 72.34 -3.39
N LEU A 45 7.60 73.58 -3.74
CA LEU A 45 8.58 74.59 -4.15
C LEU A 45 7.99 75.99 -3.98
N ALA A 46 8.74 76.80 -3.24
CA ALA A 46 8.54 78.21 -2.96
C ALA A 46 9.42 79.04 -3.90
N VAL A 47 9.07 80.29 -4.18
CA VAL A 47 9.99 81.45 -4.28
C VAL A 47 9.20 82.74 -3.97
N PRO A 48 9.77 83.70 -3.21
CA PRO A 48 9.10 84.92 -2.78
C PRO A 48 9.52 86.19 -3.54
N GLU A 49 8.69 87.23 -3.36
CA GLU A 49 9.04 88.65 -3.10
C GLU A 49 9.87 89.45 -4.13
N ASN A 50 9.24 90.48 -4.72
CA ASN A 50 9.89 91.78 -4.82
C ASN A 50 8.87 92.94 -4.74
N ARG A 51 9.21 93.92 -3.89
CA ARG A 51 8.50 95.16 -3.61
C ARG A 51 8.87 96.24 -4.62
N GLY A 52 7.95 97.18 -4.86
CA GLY A 52 8.28 98.42 -5.57
C GLY A 52 7.11 99.37 -5.82
N ASN A 53 6.76 100.12 -4.77
CA ASN A 53 6.27 101.52 -4.76
C ASN A 53 4.82 101.88 -5.15
N ALA A 54 4.17 102.44 -4.11
CA ALA A 54 2.97 103.26 -3.95
C ALA A 54 2.85 104.48 -4.92
N PRO A 55 1.77 105.31 -4.96
CA PRO A 55 0.82 105.62 -3.87
C PRO A 55 -0.68 105.74 -4.29
N GLU A 56 -1.63 105.38 -3.42
CA GLU A 56 -2.39 106.27 -2.50
C GLU A 56 -3.60 106.95 -3.15
N ILE A 57 -4.80 106.44 -2.87
CA ILE A 57 -6.02 107.25 -2.76
C ILE A 57 -6.82 106.74 -1.55
N ASP A 58 -7.18 107.71 -0.72
CA ASP A 58 -7.93 107.70 0.53
C ASP A 58 -9.23 106.89 0.55
N ASN A 59 -9.32 106.08 1.60
CA ASN A 59 -10.40 105.97 2.59
C ASN A 59 -11.84 106.37 2.21
N ALA A 60 -12.74 105.38 2.29
CA ALA A 60 -14.06 105.56 2.89
C ALA A 60 -14.49 104.28 3.63
N THR A 61 -14.79 104.46 4.90
CA THR A 61 -15.30 103.50 5.88
C THR A 61 -16.79 103.20 5.61
N GLU A 62 -17.19 101.94 5.79
CA GLU A 62 -18.39 101.46 6.53
C GLU A 62 -19.03 100.20 5.91
N GLU A 63 -18.87 99.09 6.64
CA GLU A 63 -19.94 98.20 7.11
C GLU A 63 -20.64 97.19 6.15
N GLN A 64 -20.93 96.00 6.72
CA GLN A 64 -21.65 94.79 6.20
C GLN A 64 -20.77 93.77 5.45
N ALA A 65 -20.89 92.44 5.59
CA ALA A 65 -22.08 91.58 5.74
C ALA A 65 -21.70 90.11 6.14
N PRO A 66 -22.66 89.21 6.44
CA PRO A 66 -22.43 87.94 7.15
C PRO A 66 -22.21 86.68 6.28
N ASP A 67 -21.57 85.66 6.88
CA ASP A 67 -21.30 84.31 6.35
C ASP A 67 -22.58 83.53 5.98
N SER A 68 -23.02 83.66 4.73
CA SER A 68 -24.27 83.07 4.21
C SER A 68 -24.09 81.80 3.35
N HIS A 69 -22.86 81.36 3.08
CA HIS A 69 -22.61 80.33 2.07
C HIS A 69 -22.61 78.88 2.59
N ARG A 70 -22.29 78.62 3.88
CA ARG A 70 -22.30 77.24 4.45
C ARG A 70 -23.71 76.76 4.82
N THR A 71 -24.56 77.66 5.28
CA THR A 71 -25.94 77.36 5.69
C THR A 71 -26.84 76.98 4.51
N TRP A 72 -26.57 77.52 3.31
CA TRP A 72 -27.37 77.23 2.12
C TRP A 72 -27.23 75.79 1.60
N ILE A 73 -26.02 75.20 1.61
CA ILE A 73 -25.81 73.82 1.12
C ILE A 73 -26.44 72.80 2.08
N GLN A 74 -26.27 72.99 3.39
CA GLN A 74 -26.88 72.12 4.41
C GLN A 74 -28.42 72.23 4.42
N ASN A 75 -28.97 73.44 4.31
CA ASN A 75 -30.42 73.61 4.19
C ASN A 75 -30.98 73.04 2.88
N ARG A 76 -30.21 73.07 1.79
CA ARG A 76 -30.61 72.47 0.50
C ARG A 76 -30.68 70.95 0.53
N LEU A 77 -29.71 70.30 1.18
CA LEU A 77 -29.73 68.84 1.38
C LEU A 77 -30.82 68.42 2.37
N ASN A 78 -30.99 69.16 3.47
CA ASN A 78 -32.04 68.90 4.46
C ASN A 78 -33.45 69.15 3.90
N ALA A 79 -33.64 70.14 3.02
CA ALA A 79 -34.93 70.37 2.33
C ALA A 79 -35.25 69.27 1.31
N GLN A 80 -34.25 68.77 0.57
CA GLN A 80 -34.43 67.62 -0.32
C GLN A 80 -34.76 66.34 0.45
N LEU A 81 -34.08 66.07 1.57
CA LEU A 81 -34.36 64.93 2.44
C LEU A 81 -35.71 65.07 3.18
N GLY A 82 -36.14 66.28 3.50
CA GLY A 82 -37.46 66.57 4.09
C GLY A 82 -38.61 66.28 3.13
N SER A 83 -38.47 66.65 1.84
CA SER A 83 -39.48 66.36 0.82
C SER A 83 -39.70 64.87 0.55
N LEU A 84 -38.69 64.03 0.82
CA LEU A 84 -38.81 62.57 0.71
C LEU A 84 -39.60 61.96 1.88
N ARG A 85 -39.72 62.65 3.02
CA ARG A 85 -40.51 62.21 4.19
C ARG A 85 -42.01 62.52 4.06
N GLU A 86 -42.39 63.41 3.14
CA GLU A 86 -43.80 63.77 2.87
C GLU A 86 -44.45 62.88 1.78
N LEU A 87 -43.69 61.95 1.19
CA LEU A 87 -44.20 61.02 0.17
C LEU A 87 -45.19 60.03 0.81
N GLY A 88 -46.48 60.26 0.58
CA GLY A 88 -47.51 59.33 0.98
C GLY A 88 -47.65 58.17 -0.02
N PRO A 89 -48.19 57.00 0.38
CA PRO A 89 -48.55 55.93 -0.55
C PRO A 89 -49.53 56.41 -1.63
N ALA A 90 -50.31 57.46 -1.35
CA ALA A 90 -51.21 58.10 -2.30
C ALA A 90 -50.49 58.76 -3.49
N ASP A 91 -49.30 59.34 -3.29
CA ASP A 91 -48.54 60.01 -4.36
C ASP A 91 -47.95 59.00 -5.35
N ILE A 92 -47.48 57.86 -4.81
CA ILE A 92 -47.00 56.72 -5.60
C ILE A 92 -48.14 56.18 -6.48
N ILE A 93 -49.34 56.06 -5.92
CA ILE A 93 -50.53 55.61 -6.66
C ILE A 93 -50.93 56.63 -7.73
N LEU A 94 -50.91 57.93 -7.42
CA LEU A 94 -51.23 59.00 -8.37
C LEU A 94 -50.24 59.04 -9.54
N TRP A 95 -48.94 58.86 -9.30
CA TRP A 95 -47.93 58.81 -10.36
C TRP A 95 -48.10 57.60 -11.26
N LEU A 96 -48.48 56.46 -10.67
CA LEU A 96 -48.77 55.24 -11.42
C LEU A 96 -50.05 55.38 -12.26
N GLN A 97 -51.10 56.00 -11.72
CA GLN A 97 -52.35 56.25 -12.44
C GLN A 97 -52.18 57.25 -13.60
N GLN A 98 -51.43 58.34 -13.39
CA GLN A 98 -51.16 59.33 -14.43
C GLN A 98 -50.30 58.78 -15.58
N ARG A 99 -49.54 57.70 -15.32
CA ARG A 99 -48.60 57.10 -16.28
C ARG A 99 -48.92 55.64 -16.56
N LEU A 100 -50.16 55.21 -16.31
CA LEU A 100 -50.62 53.83 -16.54
C LEU A 100 -50.39 53.40 -18.00
N LEU A 101 -50.55 54.33 -18.94
CA LEU A 101 -50.30 54.09 -20.37
C LEU A 101 -48.85 53.67 -20.64
N LEU A 102 -47.86 54.23 -19.93
CA LEU A 102 -46.46 53.82 -20.07
C LEU A 102 -46.23 52.39 -19.56
N VAL A 103 -46.88 52.01 -18.46
CA VAL A 103 -46.80 50.65 -17.92
C VAL A 103 -47.43 49.65 -18.89
N ILE A 104 -48.60 49.98 -19.46
CA ILE A 104 -49.28 49.14 -20.46
C ILE A 104 -48.44 49.01 -21.72
N VAL A 105 -47.87 50.10 -22.23
CA VAL A 105 -46.99 50.06 -23.42
C VAL A 105 -45.72 49.24 -23.15
N ALA A 106 -45.08 49.40 -21.99
CA ALA A 106 -43.92 48.60 -21.61
C ALA A 106 -44.25 47.11 -21.46
N THR A 107 -45.42 46.78 -20.94
CA THR A 107 -45.93 45.40 -20.84
C THR A 107 -46.17 44.79 -22.21
N ILE A 108 -46.84 45.50 -23.12
CA ILE A 108 -47.06 45.05 -24.51
C ILE A 108 -45.73 44.88 -25.23
N LEU A 109 -44.80 45.82 -25.08
CA LEU A 109 -43.48 45.73 -25.69
C LEU A 109 -42.67 44.54 -25.13
N GLY A 110 -42.78 44.26 -23.83
CA GLY A 110 -42.20 43.08 -23.19
C GLY A 110 -42.79 41.76 -23.72
N ILE A 111 -44.11 41.70 -23.93
CA ILE A 111 -44.77 40.54 -24.57
C ILE A 111 -44.28 40.38 -26.01
N CYS A 112 -44.28 41.44 -26.81
CA CYS A 112 -43.82 41.41 -28.20
C CYS A 112 -42.35 40.96 -28.29
N ALA A 113 -41.47 41.48 -27.43
CA ALA A 113 -40.07 41.08 -27.37
C ALA A 113 -39.91 39.60 -26.97
N ALA A 114 -40.68 39.11 -25.99
CA ALA A 114 -40.61 37.70 -25.57
C ALA A 114 -41.15 36.72 -26.61
N VAL A 115 -42.23 37.09 -27.32
CA VAL A 115 -42.76 36.30 -28.44
C VAL A 115 -41.78 36.31 -29.62
N ALA A 116 -41.23 37.47 -29.98
CA ALA A 116 -40.22 37.59 -31.02
C ALA A 116 -38.98 36.74 -30.70
N TYR A 117 -38.51 36.77 -29.44
CA TYR A 117 -37.44 35.91 -28.97
C TYR A 117 -37.83 34.42 -29.05
N GLY A 118 -39.03 34.05 -28.60
CA GLY A 118 -39.49 32.65 -28.63
C GLY A 118 -39.64 32.05 -30.03
N LEU A 119 -39.80 32.91 -31.06
CA LEU A 119 -39.85 32.52 -32.48
C LEU A 119 -38.48 32.55 -33.16
N THR A 120 -37.55 33.38 -32.70
CA THR A 120 -36.19 33.51 -33.29
C THR A 120 -35.14 32.63 -32.60
N ALA A 121 -35.38 32.22 -31.36
CA ALA A 121 -34.48 31.37 -30.60
C ALA A 121 -34.45 29.94 -31.16
N THR A 122 -33.22 29.41 -31.35
CA THR A 122 -32.98 28.05 -31.84
C THR A 122 -33.63 27.02 -30.89
N PRO A 123 -34.50 26.12 -31.39
CA PRO A 123 -35.12 25.10 -30.57
C PRO A 123 -34.05 24.13 -30.05
N ARG A 124 -34.21 23.68 -28.80
CA ARG A 124 -33.40 22.61 -28.21
C ARG A 124 -34.30 21.42 -27.91
N TYR A 125 -33.84 20.24 -28.26
CA TYR A 125 -34.48 18.96 -28.01
C TYR A 125 -33.55 18.15 -27.11
N THR A 126 -33.97 17.95 -25.86
CA THR A 126 -33.21 17.20 -24.87
C THR A 126 -33.71 15.76 -24.82
N VAL A 127 -32.80 14.79 -24.85
CA VAL A 127 -33.05 13.37 -24.63
C VAL A 127 -32.42 12.92 -23.32
N TYR A 128 -33.01 11.88 -22.72
CA TYR A 128 -32.53 11.25 -21.50
C TYR A 128 -32.27 9.77 -21.77
N THR A 129 -31.14 9.26 -21.29
CA THR A 129 -30.79 7.85 -21.30
C THR A 129 -30.43 7.42 -19.89
N ASP A 130 -31.06 6.35 -19.41
CA ASP A 130 -30.83 5.83 -18.07
C ASP A 130 -29.86 4.65 -18.16
N LEU A 131 -28.74 4.73 -17.46
CA LEU A 131 -27.73 3.68 -17.36
C LEU A 131 -27.62 3.21 -15.91
N ILE A 132 -27.53 1.91 -15.67
CA ILE A 132 -27.10 1.37 -14.38
C ILE A 132 -25.62 1.04 -14.44
N ILE A 133 -24.88 1.54 -13.44
CA ILE A 133 -23.47 1.18 -13.23
C ILE A 133 -23.44 0.36 -11.95
N ASP A 134 -23.33 -0.97 -12.07
CA ASP A 134 -23.30 -1.82 -10.89
C ASP A 134 -21.91 -1.78 -10.24
N PRO A 135 -21.77 -1.35 -8.97
CA PRO A 135 -20.54 -1.44 -8.22
C PRO A 135 -20.32 -2.88 -7.74
N GLN A 136 -20.35 -3.87 -8.64
CA GLN A 136 -19.84 -5.18 -8.28
C GLN A 136 -18.32 -5.08 -8.30
N ASN A 137 -17.76 -4.89 -7.11
CA ASN A 137 -16.41 -5.35 -6.87
C ASN A 137 -16.37 -6.82 -7.30
N LEU A 138 -15.59 -7.13 -8.33
CA LEU A 138 -14.95 -8.45 -8.33
C LEU A 138 -14.17 -8.50 -7.02
N ASN A 139 -14.76 -9.09 -5.98
CA ASN A 139 -14.01 -9.57 -4.83
C ASN A 139 -13.14 -10.69 -5.39
N VAL A 140 -11.96 -10.29 -5.90
CA VAL A 140 -10.92 -11.19 -6.32
C VAL A 140 -10.41 -11.86 -5.05
N VAL A 141 -11.06 -12.96 -4.69
CA VAL A 141 -10.67 -13.88 -3.62
C VAL A 141 -10.81 -13.27 -2.22
N SER A 142 -11.97 -13.47 -1.62
CA SER A 142 -12.23 -13.25 -0.20
C SER A 142 -11.50 -14.31 0.64
N ASP A 143 -10.24 -14.05 0.99
CA ASP A 143 -9.54 -14.82 2.02
C ASP A 143 -8.65 -13.95 2.94
N ASP A 144 -8.73 -12.61 2.83
CA ASP A 144 -8.09 -11.73 3.81
C ASP A 144 -9.03 -11.45 4.98
N VAL A 145 -8.68 -12.04 6.13
CA VAL A 145 -9.29 -11.86 7.46
C VAL A 145 -9.23 -10.40 7.96
N PHE A 146 -8.68 -9.47 7.18
CA PHE A 146 -8.46 -8.06 7.54
C PHE A 146 -9.12 -7.02 6.64
N ALA A 147 -10.01 -7.39 5.71
CA ALA A 147 -10.81 -6.40 4.99
C ALA A 147 -11.91 -5.82 5.89
N SER A 148 -11.54 -4.82 6.71
CA SER A 148 -12.51 -3.90 7.30
C SER A 148 -13.29 -3.23 6.16
N ASN A 149 -14.60 -3.11 6.36
CA ASN A 149 -15.57 -2.82 5.33
C ASN A 149 -15.97 -1.32 5.36
N PRO A 150 -15.33 -0.42 4.57
CA PRO A 150 -15.88 0.88 4.20
C PRO A 150 -16.51 0.81 2.78
N GLN A 151 -17.33 -0.19 2.48
CA GLN A 151 -17.77 -0.45 1.10
C GLN A 151 -18.69 0.64 0.51
N ARG A 152 -19.57 1.30 1.28
CA ARG A 152 -20.57 2.20 0.65
C ARG A 152 -19.99 3.51 0.14
N GLU A 153 -19.17 4.19 0.94
CA GLU A 153 -18.59 5.48 0.53
C GLU A 153 -17.57 5.30 -0.61
N ALA A 154 -16.77 4.24 -0.57
CA ALA A 154 -15.83 3.90 -1.64
C ALA A 154 -16.56 3.53 -2.96
N GLN A 155 -17.65 2.77 -2.90
CA GLN A 155 -18.45 2.43 -4.08
C GLN A 155 -19.14 3.65 -4.69
N LEU A 156 -19.59 4.62 -3.87
CA LEU A 156 -20.17 5.87 -4.36
C LEU A 156 -19.14 6.74 -5.09
N LEU A 157 -17.93 6.85 -4.54
CA LEU A 157 -16.81 7.54 -5.19
C LEU A 157 -16.41 6.87 -6.53
N GLU A 158 -16.51 5.55 -6.63
CA GLU A 158 -16.23 4.83 -7.87
C GLU A 158 -17.26 5.13 -8.96
N VAL A 159 -18.56 5.17 -8.61
CA VAL A 159 -19.62 5.56 -9.55
C VAL A 159 -19.45 7.00 -10.00
N GLU A 160 -19.06 7.92 -9.11
CA GLU A 160 -18.75 9.31 -9.48
C GLU A 160 -17.53 9.41 -10.40
N SER A 161 -16.51 8.59 -10.19
CA SER A 161 -15.35 8.50 -11.08
C SER A 161 -15.75 8.00 -12.47
N ARG A 162 -16.54 6.92 -12.54
CA ARG A 162 -17.07 6.38 -13.82
C ARG A 162 -18.01 7.37 -14.50
N LEU A 163 -18.79 8.15 -13.75
CA LEU A 163 -19.61 9.24 -14.28
C LEU A 163 -18.76 10.33 -14.96
N ARG A 164 -17.59 10.65 -14.41
CA ARG A 164 -16.65 11.59 -15.04
C ARG A 164 -16.02 11.03 -16.31
N VAL A 165 -15.91 9.71 -16.44
CA VAL A 165 -15.47 9.06 -17.70
C VAL A 165 -16.52 9.23 -18.79
N LEU A 166 -17.82 9.15 -18.47
CA LEU A 166 -18.93 9.33 -19.43
C LEU A 166 -18.91 10.71 -20.12
N THR A 167 -18.49 11.75 -19.41
CA THR A 167 -18.33 13.12 -19.96
C THR A 167 -16.87 13.47 -20.26
N SER A 168 -15.97 12.49 -20.28
CA SER A 168 -14.56 12.70 -20.52
C SER A 168 -14.27 13.11 -21.96
N ARG A 169 -13.12 13.78 -22.15
CA ARG A 169 -12.65 14.19 -23.47
C ARG A 169 -12.47 13.01 -24.43
N ASN A 170 -12.07 11.84 -23.94
CA ASN A 170 -11.85 10.66 -24.80
C ASN A 170 -13.17 10.16 -25.38
N VAL A 171 -14.19 9.97 -24.53
CA VAL A 171 -15.54 9.57 -24.95
C VAL A 171 -16.14 10.59 -25.92
N LEU A 172 -16.09 11.89 -25.58
CA LEU A 172 -16.64 12.94 -26.46
C LEU A 172 -15.88 13.05 -27.78
N ARG A 173 -14.54 12.84 -27.79
CA ARG A 173 -13.76 12.81 -29.03
C ARG A 173 -14.15 11.65 -29.93
N GLN A 174 -14.33 10.46 -29.35
CA GLN A 174 -14.78 9.29 -30.11
C GLN A 174 -16.13 9.56 -30.78
N VAL A 175 -17.06 10.19 -30.08
CA VAL A 175 -18.37 10.60 -30.62
C VAL A 175 -18.24 11.63 -31.75
N ILE A 176 -17.33 12.60 -31.61
CA ILE A 176 -17.04 13.60 -32.66
C ILE A 176 -16.56 12.91 -33.94
N PHE A 177 -15.71 11.89 -33.80
CA PHE A 177 -15.22 11.10 -34.92
C PHE A 177 -16.31 10.21 -35.53
N ASP A 178 -17.04 9.45 -34.71
CA ASP A 178 -18.06 8.50 -35.16
C ASP A 178 -19.22 9.18 -35.91
N LEU A 179 -19.58 10.40 -35.49
CA LEU A 179 -20.67 11.18 -36.09
C LEU A 179 -20.19 12.31 -37.02
N ASN A 180 -18.88 12.43 -37.25
CA ASN A 180 -18.26 13.50 -38.05
C ASN A 180 -18.77 14.92 -37.66
N LEU A 181 -18.84 15.21 -36.36
CA LEU A 181 -19.39 16.48 -35.85
C LEU A 181 -18.56 17.72 -36.24
N THR A 182 -17.34 17.51 -36.75
CA THR A 182 -16.47 18.55 -37.34
C THR A 182 -16.95 19.07 -38.69
N GLU A 183 -17.94 18.42 -39.31
CA GLU A 183 -18.59 18.84 -40.55
C GLU A 183 -20.03 19.34 -40.32
N ASP A 184 -20.57 19.15 -39.11
CA ASP A 184 -21.95 19.49 -38.80
C ASP A 184 -22.09 21.02 -38.55
N PRO A 185 -22.95 21.73 -39.32
CA PRO A 185 -23.17 23.17 -39.15
C PRO A 185 -23.73 23.55 -37.78
N GLU A 186 -24.33 22.59 -37.05
CA GLU A 186 -24.82 22.80 -35.69
C GLU A 186 -23.67 22.98 -34.68
N PHE A 187 -22.53 22.32 -34.92
CA PHE A 187 -21.35 22.29 -34.03
C PHE A 187 -20.19 23.14 -34.54
N VAL A 188 -20.15 23.41 -35.84
CA VAL A 188 -19.23 24.35 -36.46
C VAL A 188 -19.98 25.66 -36.69
N LYS A 189 -20.41 26.31 -35.61
CA LYS A 189 -21.07 27.62 -35.73
C LYS A 189 -20.01 28.67 -36.08
N PRO A 190 -20.09 29.34 -37.24
CA PRO A 190 -19.26 30.49 -37.43
C PRO A 190 -19.69 31.56 -36.42
N GLY A 191 -18.76 32.09 -35.64
CA GLY A 191 -19.06 33.14 -34.68
C GLY A 191 -19.75 34.32 -35.37
N LEU A 192 -20.70 34.98 -34.71
CA LEU A 192 -21.37 36.19 -35.25
C LEU A 192 -20.37 37.31 -35.59
N LEU A 193 -19.15 37.26 -35.05
CA LEU A 193 -18.05 38.18 -35.29
C LEU A 193 -16.96 37.62 -36.22
N GLU A 194 -17.11 36.39 -36.71
CA GLU A 194 -16.14 35.72 -37.57
C GLU A 194 -15.86 36.42 -38.92
N PRO A 195 -16.82 37.11 -39.60
CA PRO A 195 -16.46 37.92 -40.76
C PRO A 195 -15.57 39.13 -40.40
N LEU A 196 -15.60 39.60 -39.14
CA LEU A 196 -14.74 40.67 -38.61
C LEU A 196 -13.35 40.13 -38.21
N PHE A 197 -13.29 38.93 -37.62
CA PHE A 197 -12.03 38.31 -37.15
C PHE A 197 -11.26 37.53 -38.24
N ARG A 198 -11.90 37.13 -39.34
CA ARG A 198 -11.23 36.55 -40.52
C ARG A 198 -10.16 37.46 -41.13
N PHE A 199 -10.25 38.76 -40.87
CA PHE A 199 -9.27 39.75 -41.34
C PHE A 199 -7.96 39.73 -40.52
N PHE A 200 -7.96 39.17 -39.31
CA PHE A 200 -6.85 39.25 -38.36
C PHE A 200 -6.29 37.90 -37.87
N SER A 201 -6.81 36.76 -38.34
CA SER A 201 -6.32 35.43 -37.90
C SER A 201 -5.95 34.53 -39.08
N PRO A 202 -4.81 33.81 -39.01
CA PRO A 202 -4.46 32.79 -39.98
C PRO A 202 -5.47 31.62 -39.91
N ALA A 203 -5.61 30.89 -41.02
CA ALA A 203 -6.56 29.81 -41.19
C ALA A 203 -6.57 28.84 -39.98
N THR A 204 -7.73 28.72 -39.32
CA THR A 204 -7.95 27.81 -38.20
C THR A 204 -7.54 26.39 -38.58
N SER A 205 -6.61 25.80 -37.83
CA SER A 205 -6.16 24.43 -38.06
C SER A 205 -7.31 23.44 -37.81
N LEU A 206 -7.27 22.26 -38.42
CA LEU A 206 -8.28 21.21 -38.18
C LEU A 206 -8.36 20.83 -36.69
N GLN A 207 -7.24 20.92 -35.98
CA GLN A 207 -7.14 20.62 -34.55
C GLN A 207 -7.88 21.64 -33.68
N ASP A 208 -7.85 22.93 -34.06
CA ASP A 208 -8.60 23.99 -33.38
C ASP A 208 -10.11 23.85 -33.58
N ARG A 209 -10.54 23.35 -34.75
CA ARG A 209 -11.96 23.05 -35.02
C ARG A 209 -12.47 21.90 -34.15
N GLU A 210 -11.70 20.82 -34.04
CA GLU A 210 -12.03 19.68 -33.16
C GLU A 210 -12.17 20.12 -31.71
N LEU A 211 -11.25 20.95 -31.21
CA LEU A 211 -11.30 21.52 -29.85
C LEU A 211 -12.54 22.40 -29.64
N GLY A 212 -12.96 23.16 -30.66
CA GLY A 212 -14.18 23.96 -30.64
C GLY A 212 -15.45 23.11 -30.55
N VAL A 213 -15.55 22.10 -31.42
CA VAL A 213 -16.67 21.14 -31.44
C VAL A 213 -16.73 20.36 -30.12
N LEU A 214 -15.58 19.96 -29.58
CA LEU A 214 -15.49 19.29 -28.29
C LEU A 214 -16.05 20.14 -27.14
N ARG A 215 -15.69 21.43 -27.08
CA ARG A 215 -16.24 22.34 -26.06
C ARG A 215 -17.76 22.45 -26.21
N GLN A 216 -18.22 22.65 -27.45
CA GLN A 216 -19.64 22.79 -27.74
C GLN A 216 -20.44 21.52 -27.42
N LEU A 217 -19.87 20.34 -27.69
CA LEU A 217 -20.48 19.07 -27.31
C LEU A 217 -20.47 18.89 -25.78
N SER A 218 -19.38 19.24 -25.10
CA SER A 218 -19.30 19.14 -23.64
C SER A 218 -20.31 20.03 -22.91
N GLU A 219 -20.67 21.19 -23.46
CA GLU A 219 -21.72 22.06 -22.91
C GLU A 219 -23.14 21.51 -23.16
N ARG A 220 -23.27 20.57 -24.09
CA ARG A 220 -24.54 19.96 -24.50
C ARG A 220 -24.85 18.64 -23.82
N VAL A 221 -23.85 18.06 -23.19
CA VAL A 221 -23.90 16.77 -22.51
C VAL A 221 -23.78 17.00 -21.01
N ASP A 222 -24.74 16.50 -20.26
CA ASP A 222 -24.68 16.52 -18.80
C ASP A 222 -25.10 15.15 -18.28
N ALA A 223 -24.35 14.63 -17.31
CA ALA A 223 -24.59 13.32 -16.75
C ALA A 223 -24.69 13.45 -15.23
N ARG A 224 -25.79 12.97 -14.66
CA ARG A 224 -26.05 13.06 -13.22
C ARG A 224 -26.47 11.71 -12.69
N ARG A 225 -26.01 11.40 -11.48
CA ARG A 225 -26.48 10.24 -10.73
C ARG A 225 -27.76 10.59 -9.99
N GLU A 226 -28.73 9.68 -9.99
CA GLU A 226 -29.95 9.83 -9.21
C GLU A 226 -29.64 9.66 -7.71
N GLU A 227 -30.25 10.49 -6.85
CA GLU A 227 -30.00 10.42 -5.41
C GLU A 227 -30.32 9.02 -4.85
N ARG A 228 -29.40 8.45 -4.06
CA ARG A 228 -29.56 7.12 -3.42
C ARG A 228 -29.75 5.95 -4.40
N SER A 229 -29.34 6.12 -5.66
CA SER A 229 -29.40 5.10 -6.70
C SER A 229 -28.06 5.01 -7.45
N PHE A 230 -27.82 3.85 -8.08
CA PHE A 230 -26.71 3.58 -9.00
C PHE A 230 -27.08 3.87 -10.47
N VAL A 231 -28.25 4.48 -10.68
CA VAL A 231 -28.71 4.93 -11.99
C VAL A 231 -28.07 6.28 -12.31
N VAL A 232 -27.47 6.35 -13.49
CA VAL A 232 -26.94 7.57 -14.12
C VAL A 232 -27.88 7.97 -15.24
N VAL A 233 -28.35 9.21 -15.19
CA VAL A 233 -29.14 9.83 -16.24
C VAL A 233 -28.20 10.67 -17.09
N LEU A 234 -28.02 10.24 -18.35
CA LEU A 234 -27.34 11.00 -19.38
C LEU A 234 -28.36 11.90 -20.07
N SER A 235 -28.12 13.20 -20.05
CA SER A 235 -28.92 14.20 -20.76
C SER A 235 -28.10 14.85 -21.87
N VAL A 236 -28.67 14.88 -23.08
CA VAL A 236 -28.02 15.45 -24.26
C VAL A 236 -29.03 16.28 -25.02
N TRP A 237 -28.62 17.44 -25.54
CA TRP A 237 -29.50 18.26 -26.37
C TRP A 237 -28.92 18.60 -27.73
N SER A 238 -29.81 18.68 -28.73
CA SER A 238 -29.52 19.09 -30.11
C SER A 238 -30.66 19.92 -30.69
N GLU A 239 -30.41 20.60 -31.80
CA GLU A 239 -31.41 21.35 -32.57
C GLU A 239 -32.38 20.41 -33.33
N GLU A 240 -32.00 19.15 -33.54
CA GLU A 240 -32.84 18.11 -34.16
C GLU A 240 -33.16 16.97 -33.16
N PRO A 241 -34.42 16.49 -33.09
CA PRO A 241 -34.80 15.43 -32.15
C PRO A 241 -34.10 14.10 -32.43
N ASP A 242 -33.98 13.70 -33.69
CA ASP A 242 -33.32 12.43 -34.06
C ASP A 242 -31.80 12.50 -33.86
N LYS A 243 -31.20 13.70 -34.04
CA LYS A 243 -29.77 13.91 -33.80
C LYS A 243 -29.45 13.82 -32.31
N ALA A 244 -30.32 14.33 -31.44
CA ALA A 244 -30.17 14.20 -30.00
C ALA A 244 -30.12 12.71 -29.57
N VAL A 245 -30.99 11.86 -30.14
CA VAL A 245 -30.97 10.41 -29.89
C VAL A 245 -29.67 9.79 -30.36
N ARG A 246 -29.24 10.05 -31.60
CA ARG A 246 -27.98 9.52 -32.16
C ARG A 246 -26.75 9.93 -31.34
N LEU A 247 -26.71 11.18 -30.87
CA LEU A 247 -25.65 11.67 -29.98
C LEU A 247 -25.63 10.89 -28.67
N SER A 248 -26.79 10.71 -28.04
CA SER A 248 -26.87 9.95 -26.78
C SER A 248 -26.44 8.49 -26.96
N GLU A 249 -26.92 7.79 -27.98
CA GLU A 249 -26.52 6.41 -28.29
C GLU A 249 -25.03 6.28 -28.62
N SER A 250 -24.46 7.25 -29.34
CA SER A 250 -23.03 7.27 -29.63
C SER A 250 -22.20 7.49 -28.37
N ILE A 251 -22.63 8.38 -27.47
CA ILE A 251 -21.95 8.62 -26.18
C ILE A 251 -21.96 7.36 -25.33
N VAL A 252 -23.09 6.65 -25.24
CA VAL A 252 -23.19 5.40 -24.49
C VAL A 252 -22.24 4.33 -25.06
N ARG A 253 -22.24 4.13 -26.38
CA ARG A 253 -21.33 3.16 -27.02
C ARG A 253 -19.86 3.50 -26.82
N ALA A 254 -19.50 4.79 -26.98
CA ALA A 254 -18.14 5.25 -26.75
C ALA A 254 -17.71 5.09 -25.27
N PHE A 255 -18.64 5.30 -24.33
CA PHE A 255 -18.39 5.07 -22.91
C PHE A 255 -18.18 3.59 -22.58
N GLU A 256 -19.01 2.69 -23.10
CA GLU A 256 -18.84 1.24 -22.94
C GLU A 256 -17.47 0.78 -23.49
N SER A 257 -17.08 1.29 -24.66
CA SER A 257 -15.77 1.00 -25.26
C SER A 257 -14.60 1.52 -24.42
N GLU A 258 -14.66 2.77 -23.95
CA GLU A 258 -13.60 3.35 -23.09
C GLU A 258 -13.47 2.59 -21.76
N LEU A 259 -14.59 2.18 -21.16
CA LEU A 259 -14.56 1.38 -19.95
C LEU A 259 -13.92 0.01 -20.19
N PHE A 260 -14.27 -0.66 -21.29
CA PHE A 260 -13.67 -1.93 -21.66
C PHE A 260 -12.17 -1.80 -21.91
N GLU A 261 -11.74 -0.79 -22.69
CA GLU A 261 -10.32 -0.56 -23.00
C GLU A 261 -9.50 -0.20 -21.75
N SER A 262 -10.04 0.65 -20.87
CA SER A 262 -9.41 1.01 -19.60
C SER A 262 -9.29 -0.20 -18.66
N ALA A 263 -10.33 -1.03 -18.59
CA ALA A 263 -10.32 -2.28 -17.84
C ALA A 263 -9.30 -3.27 -18.41
N ALA A 264 -9.28 -3.47 -19.73
CA ALA A 264 -8.33 -4.35 -20.42
C ALA A 264 -6.88 -3.91 -20.22
N THR A 265 -6.60 -2.60 -20.34
CA THR A 265 -5.26 -2.03 -20.11
C THR A 265 -4.80 -2.22 -18.67
N SER A 266 -5.71 -2.02 -17.71
CA SER A 266 -5.41 -2.22 -16.29
C SER A 266 -5.20 -3.70 -15.95
N ALA A 267 -6.05 -4.58 -16.48
CA ALA A 267 -5.89 -6.02 -16.37
C ALA A 267 -4.57 -6.51 -16.99
N GLY A 268 -4.18 -5.98 -18.15
CA GLY A 268 -2.91 -6.29 -18.81
C GLY A 268 -1.70 -5.87 -17.98
N ARG A 269 -1.72 -4.69 -17.36
CA ARG A 269 -0.65 -4.25 -16.43
C ARG A 269 -0.56 -5.14 -15.19
N ILE A 270 -1.70 -5.54 -14.63
CA ILE A 270 -1.74 -6.46 -13.49
C ILE A 270 -1.16 -7.81 -13.91
N ALA A 271 -1.60 -8.38 -15.04
CA ALA A 271 -1.11 -9.65 -15.55
C ALA A 271 0.41 -9.61 -15.81
N ALA A 272 0.93 -8.52 -16.38
CA ALA A 272 2.36 -8.32 -16.55
C ALA A 272 3.12 -8.35 -15.22
N GLY A 273 2.62 -7.66 -14.19
CA GLY A 273 3.21 -7.68 -12.85
C GLY A 273 3.12 -9.04 -12.15
N LEU A 274 2.02 -9.79 -12.36
CA LEU A 274 1.90 -11.17 -11.85
C LEU A 274 2.92 -12.10 -12.52
N ASN A 275 3.13 -11.97 -13.83
CA ASN A 275 4.13 -12.76 -14.56
C ASN A 275 5.56 -12.42 -14.11
N GLU A 276 5.90 -11.14 -13.95
CA GLU A 276 7.20 -10.71 -13.42
C GLU A 276 7.46 -11.31 -12.03
N ARG A 277 6.44 -11.30 -11.16
CA ARG A 277 6.53 -11.93 -9.84
C ARG A 277 6.68 -13.45 -9.93
N LEU A 278 6.00 -14.11 -10.86
CA LEU A 278 6.16 -15.55 -11.09
C LEU A 278 7.58 -15.90 -11.54
N ASP A 279 8.17 -15.08 -12.42
CA ASP A 279 9.54 -15.27 -12.88
C ASP A 279 10.55 -15.06 -11.74
N GLU A 280 10.35 -14.06 -10.89
CA GLU A 280 11.16 -13.85 -9.68
C GLU A 280 11.08 -15.05 -8.73
N LEU A 281 9.87 -15.55 -8.46
CA LEU A 281 9.66 -16.71 -7.60
C LEU A 281 10.28 -17.97 -8.20
N ARG A 282 10.13 -18.19 -9.51
CA ARG A 282 10.76 -19.31 -10.23
C ARG A 282 12.27 -19.26 -10.13
N ALA A 283 12.88 -18.09 -10.33
CA ALA A 283 14.31 -17.89 -10.17
C ALA A 283 14.75 -18.16 -8.72
N ALA A 284 13.97 -17.72 -7.73
CA ALA A 284 14.26 -17.95 -6.32
C ALA A 284 14.17 -19.44 -5.92
N VAL A 285 13.23 -20.20 -6.49
CA VAL A 285 13.13 -21.66 -6.33
C VAL A 285 14.36 -22.33 -6.95
N THR A 286 14.65 -22.02 -8.21
CA THR A 286 15.79 -22.59 -8.94
C THR A 286 17.10 -22.35 -8.18
N ALA A 287 17.34 -21.13 -7.72
CA ALA A 287 18.53 -20.79 -6.94
C ALA A 287 18.58 -21.50 -5.57
N ALA A 288 17.43 -21.80 -4.95
CA ALA A 288 17.38 -22.56 -3.70
C ALA A 288 17.66 -24.05 -3.93
N GLU A 289 17.12 -24.63 -4.99
CA GLU A 289 17.38 -26.02 -5.39
C GLU A 289 18.84 -26.22 -5.81
N GLU A 290 19.41 -25.28 -6.58
CA GLU A 290 20.83 -25.29 -6.95
C GLU A 290 21.73 -25.26 -5.72
N LYS A 291 21.37 -24.51 -4.67
CA LYS A 291 22.11 -24.51 -3.39
C LYS A 291 22.04 -25.86 -2.69
N VAL A 292 20.89 -26.52 -2.70
CA VAL A 292 20.73 -27.88 -2.13
C VAL A 292 21.65 -28.86 -2.87
N GLU A 293 21.63 -28.84 -4.20
CA GLU A 293 22.43 -29.75 -5.03
C GLU A 293 23.93 -29.43 -5.01
N ALA A 294 24.31 -28.14 -4.92
CA ALA A 294 25.69 -27.74 -4.71
C ALA A 294 26.21 -28.21 -3.35
N PHE A 295 25.42 -28.02 -2.27
CA PHE A 295 25.77 -28.46 -0.93
C PHE A 295 25.89 -29.98 -0.84
N ARG A 296 25.00 -30.73 -1.51
CA ARG A 296 25.08 -32.20 -1.62
C ARG A 296 26.37 -32.66 -2.28
N ARG A 297 26.77 -32.01 -3.39
CA ARG A 297 28.01 -32.33 -4.11
C ARG A 297 29.26 -31.95 -3.33
N GLU A 298 29.26 -30.81 -2.64
CA GLU A 298 30.42 -30.34 -1.87
C GLU A 298 30.68 -31.20 -0.63
N ASN A 299 29.64 -31.81 -0.05
CA ASN A 299 29.74 -32.62 1.17
C ASN A 299 29.59 -34.13 0.90
N ASP A 300 29.67 -34.57 -0.36
CA ASP A 300 29.51 -35.97 -0.79
C ASP A 300 28.29 -36.70 -0.19
N LEU A 301 27.21 -35.95 0.04
CA LEU A 301 25.99 -36.46 0.68
C LEU A 301 25.15 -37.23 -0.36
N GLN A 302 25.51 -38.50 -0.59
CA GLN A 302 24.71 -39.40 -1.42
C GLN A 302 23.42 -39.83 -0.70
N ALA A 303 22.33 -39.86 -1.46
CA ALA A 303 21.00 -40.12 -0.93
C ALA A 303 20.89 -41.49 -0.23
N THR A 304 20.54 -41.43 1.06
CA THR A 304 19.75 -42.45 1.79
C THR A 304 20.49 -43.68 2.37
N ALA A 305 21.76 -43.98 2.04
CA ALA A 305 22.44 -45.17 2.59
C ALA A 305 23.60 -44.90 3.58
N GLY A 306 24.12 -43.66 3.65
CA GLY A 306 25.32 -43.33 4.43
C GLY A 306 25.14 -43.38 5.96
N GLU A 307 23.98 -42.93 6.47
CA GLU A 307 23.69 -42.82 7.91
C GLU A 307 23.67 -44.19 8.61
N LEU A 308 23.12 -45.21 7.94
CA LEU A 308 23.08 -46.59 8.43
C LEU A 308 24.44 -47.29 8.32
N ALA A 309 25.23 -46.96 7.30
CA ALA A 309 26.55 -47.54 7.12
C ALA A 309 27.53 -47.02 8.18
N ASN A 310 27.59 -45.69 8.38
CA ASN A 310 28.51 -45.08 9.33
C ASN A 310 28.17 -45.47 10.78
N SER A 311 26.90 -45.46 11.18
CA SER A 311 26.48 -45.88 12.52
C SER A 311 26.77 -47.36 12.81
N ARG A 312 26.61 -48.25 11.82
CA ARG A 312 26.98 -49.67 11.94
C ARG A 312 28.49 -49.86 12.07
N ILE A 313 29.28 -49.12 11.29
CA ILE A 313 30.74 -49.18 11.35
C ILE A 313 31.24 -48.72 12.73
N SER A 314 30.75 -47.59 13.26
CA SER A 314 31.13 -47.13 14.60
C SER A 314 30.77 -48.15 15.69
N SER A 315 29.56 -48.73 15.66
CA SER A 315 29.16 -49.76 16.63
C SER A 315 30.03 -51.02 16.56
N LEU A 316 30.49 -51.40 15.36
CA LEU A 316 31.37 -52.54 15.18
C LEU A 316 32.78 -52.26 15.72
N VAL A 317 33.31 -51.06 15.47
CA VAL A 317 34.61 -50.63 16.02
C VAL A 317 34.57 -50.52 17.54
N ASP A 318 33.51 -49.96 18.12
CA ASP A 318 33.32 -49.88 19.58
C ASP A 318 33.37 -51.28 20.23
N THR A 319 32.74 -52.27 19.58
CA THR A 319 32.77 -53.67 20.04
C THR A 319 34.19 -54.23 20.00
N GLN A 320 34.93 -53.97 18.91
CA GLN A 320 36.33 -54.39 18.77
C GLN A 320 37.26 -53.74 19.79
N VAL A 321 37.03 -52.47 20.16
CA VAL A 321 37.79 -51.78 21.22
C VAL A 321 37.60 -52.48 22.56
N VAL A 322 36.36 -52.85 22.91
CA VAL A 322 36.06 -53.58 24.16
C VAL A 322 36.75 -54.94 24.17
N GLU A 323 36.71 -55.69 23.06
CA GLU A 323 37.40 -56.98 22.93
C GLU A 323 38.93 -56.83 23.04
N ALA A 324 39.52 -55.84 22.37
CA ALA A 324 40.96 -55.57 22.45
C ALA A 324 41.38 -55.16 23.87
N GLN A 325 40.55 -54.37 24.56
CA GLN A 325 40.77 -54.01 25.95
C GLN A 325 40.74 -55.22 26.87
N GLN A 326 39.82 -56.16 26.66
CA GLN A 326 39.79 -57.43 27.40
C GLN A 326 41.05 -58.27 27.16
N ARG A 327 41.53 -58.35 25.91
CA ARG A 327 42.78 -59.06 25.58
C ARG A 327 44.00 -58.43 26.26
N LEU A 328 44.09 -57.10 26.29
CA LEU A 328 45.16 -56.40 27.00
C LEU A 328 45.13 -56.70 28.50
N ILE A 329 43.95 -56.64 29.13
CA ILE A 329 43.79 -56.96 30.56
C ILE A 329 44.26 -58.39 30.86
N GLN A 330 43.91 -59.36 30.00
CA GLN A 330 44.34 -60.75 30.16
C GLN A 330 45.85 -60.93 29.97
N ALA A 331 46.43 -60.30 28.94
CA ALA A 331 47.86 -60.35 28.67
C ALA A 331 48.69 -59.70 29.79
N ASP A 332 48.27 -58.52 30.25
CA ASP A 332 48.92 -57.77 31.32
C ASP A 332 48.85 -58.52 32.67
N ALA A 333 47.68 -59.08 33.01
CA ALA A 333 47.53 -59.90 34.21
C ALA A 333 48.43 -61.15 34.17
N ARG A 334 48.52 -61.81 33.01
CA ARG A 334 49.40 -62.98 32.82
C ARG A 334 50.88 -62.60 32.92
N TYR A 335 51.28 -61.49 32.29
CA TYR A 335 52.64 -60.96 32.37
C TYR A 335 53.03 -60.59 33.81
N ALA A 336 52.16 -59.87 34.53
CA ALA A 336 52.37 -59.51 35.93
C ALA A 336 52.50 -60.74 36.84
N GLN A 337 51.67 -61.77 36.62
CA GLN A 337 51.75 -63.02 37.36
C GLN A 337 53.06 -63.78 37.08
N MET A 338 53.50 -63.84 35.82
CA MET A 338 54.79 -64.44 35.44
C MET A 338 55.95 -63.65 36.05
N GLN A 339 55.92 -62.32 35.99
CA GLN A 339 56.98 -61.45 36.53
C GLN A 339 57.14 -61.65 38.04
N ALA A 340 56.03 -61.70 38.79
CA ALA A 340 56.05 -61.97 40.22
C ALA A 340 56.59 -63.38 40.54
N ALA A 341 56.22 -64.40 39.76
CA ALA A 341 56.69 -65.77 39.96
C ALA A 341 58.20 -65.92 39.71
N VAL A 342 58.77 -65.20 38.72
CA VAL A 342 60.23 -65.15 38.53
C VAL A 342 60.91 -64.41 39.67
N ALA A 343 60.38 -63.25 40.09
CA ALA A 343 60.96 -62.44 41.16
C ALA A 343 61.01 -63.17 42.53
N ASN A 344 60.00 -64.00 42.81
CA ASN A 344 59.90 -64.79 44.04
C ASN A 344 60.68 -66.13 43.99
N GLY A 345 61.38 -66.43 42.89
CA GLY A 345 62.09 -67.72 42.72
C GLY A 345 61.16 -68.93 42.56
N GLN A 346 59.91 -68.73 42.14
CA GLN A 346 58.88 -69.77 42.02
C GLN A 346 58.69 -70.28 40.58
N ALA A 347 59.64 -70.01 39.69
CA ALA A 347 59.58 -70.40 38.27
C ALA A 347 59.36 -71.91 38.07
N ALA A 348 59.98 -72.74 38.91
CA ALA A 348 59.86 -74.20 38.85
C ALA A 348 58.45 -74.74 39.19
N THR A 349 57.66 -74.00 39.97
CA THR A 349 56.37 -74.47 40.51
C THR A 349 55.14 -73.71 40.01
N ALA A 350 55.30 -72.48 39.48
CA ALA A 350 54.18 -71.65 39.06
C ALA A 350 53.50 -72.15 37.76
N ALA A 351 52.21 -72.50 37.82
CA ALA A 351 51.45 -73.02 36.68
C ALA A 351 51.37 -72.07 35.46
N VAL A 352 51.59 -70.76 35.66
CA VAL A 352 51.49 -69.74 34.60
C VAL A 352 52.50 -69.92 33.45
N PHE A 353 53.62 -70.61 33.70
CA PHE A 353 54.64 -70.95 32.68
C PHE A 353 54.29 -72.27 32.00
N GLU A 354 53.59 -72.18 30.88
CA GLU A 354 53.20 -73.33 30.06
C GLU A 354 53.98 -73.30 28.74
N SER A 355 54.89 -74.25 28.56
CA SER A 355 55.53 -74.55 27.28
C SER A 355 55.88 -76.05 27.25
N PRO A 356 55.94 -76.70 26.06
CA PRO A 356 56.38 -78.09 25.97
C PRO A 356 57.75 -78.32 26.63
N ALA A 357 58.67 -77.36 26.47
CA ALA A 357 60.00 -77.39 27.09
C ALA A 357 59.93 -77.29 28.62
N MET A 358 59.09 -76.39 29.17
CA MET A 358 58.88 -76.26 30.60
C MET A 358 58.31 -77.55 31.21
N THR A 359 57.37 -78.21 30.53
CA THR A 359 56.82 -79.50 30.97
C THR A 359 57.90 -80.58 31.04
N THR A 360 58.78 -80.65 30.03
CA THR A 360 59.91 -81.59 30.04
C THR A 360 60.90 -81.26 31.16
N LEU A 361 61.27 -80.00 31.33
CA LEU A 361 62.20 -79.56 32.39
C LEU A 361 61.65 -79.85 33.79
N ARG A 362 60.36 -79.57 34.04
CA ARG A 362 59.67 -79.92 35.30
C ARG A 362 59.61 -81.43 35.52
N GLY A 363 59.37 -82.21 34.46
CA GLY A 363 59.41 -83.67 34.52
C GLY A 363 60.77 -84.17 35.01
N SER A 364 61.85 -83.73 34.36
CA SER A 364 63.23 -84.06 34.76
C SER A 364 63.55 -83.60 36.19
N TYR A 365 63.09 -82.41 36.58
CA TYR A 365 63.33 -81.84 37.91
C TYR A 365 62.66 -82.66 39.01
N ASN A 366 61.41 -83.06 38.80
CA ASN A 366 60.69 -83.89 39.76
C ASN A 366 61.32 -85.28 39.90
N VAL A 367 61.79 -85.89 38.80
CA VAL A 367 62.51 -87.17 38.84
C VAL A 367 63.82 -87.04 39.61
N LEU A 368 64.61 -86.00 39.33
CA LEU A 368 65.88 -85.75 40.01
C LEU A 368 65.70 -85.48 41.51
N ARG A 369 64.69 -84.68 41.88
CA ARG A 369 64.35 -84.38 43.27
C ARG A 369 63.92 -85.63 44.05
N GLN A 370 63.17 -86.54 43.42
CA GLN A 370 62.84 -87.84 44.00
C GLN A 370 64.09 -88.71 44.25
N GLN A 371 65.04 -88.72 43.30
CA GLN A 371 66.31 -89.45 43.45
C GLN A 371 67.15 -88.87 44.60
N ILE A 372 67.30 -87.55 44.68
CA ILE A 372 68.00 -86.86 45.78
C ILE A 372 67.38 -87.24 47.13
N GLY A 373 66.05 -87.13 47.26
CA GLY A 373 65.35 -87.48 48.50
C GLY A 373 65.42 -88.96 48.89
N SER A 374 65.63 -89.87 47.93
CA SER A 374 65.90 -91.29 48.22
C SER A 374 67.34 -91.50 48.69
N MET A 375 68.33 -90.90 48.02
CA MET A 375 69.75 -91.05 48.36
C MET A 375 70.13 -90.36 49.67
N GLU A 376 69.53 -89.21 49.97
CA GLU A 376 69.78 -88.48 51.21
C GLU A 376 69.35 -89.28 52.44
N ARG A 377 68.25 -90.03 52.35
CA ARG A 377 67.78 -90.94 53.41
C ARG A 377 68.70 -92.14 53.63
N THR A 378 69.38 -92.62 52.59
CA THR A 378 70.23 -93.82 52.67
C THR A 378 71.69 -93.51 53.03
N TYR A 379 72.26 -92.44 52.46
CA TYR A 379 73.72 -92.18 52.51
C TYR A 379 74.12 -90.93 53.30
N GLY A 380 73.16 -90.13 53.76
CA GLY A 380 73.41 -88.88 54.48
C GLY A 380 73.85 -87.71 53.57
N SER A 381 73.88 -86.49 54.13
CA SER A 381 73.94 -85.23 53.37
C SER A 381 75.29 -84.87 52.73
N ARG A 382 76.38 -85.59 53.05
CA ARG A 382 77.76 -85.29 52.61
C ARG A 382 78.35 -86.28 51.59
N HIS A 383 77.56 -87.24 51.10
CA HIS A 383 78.05 -88.26 50.17
C HIS A 383 78.43 -87.63 48.79
N PRO A 384 79.58 -87.98 48.17
CA PRO A 384 80.01 -87.37 46.91
C PRO A 384 79.00 -87.43 45.76
N ARG A 385 78.24 -88.54 45.65
CA ARG A 385 77.17 -88.67 44.65
C ARG A 385 76.02 -87.68 44.88
N LEU A 386 75.72 -87.33 46.14
CA LEU A 386 74.66 -86.37 46.47
C LEU A 386 75.09 -84.94 46.08
N ILE A 387 76.38 -84.61 46.24
CA ILE A 387 76.94 -83.33 45.79
C ILE A 387 76.81 -83.19 44.27
N ALA A 388 77.11 -84.25 43.51
CA ALA A 388 76.92 -84.27 42.06
C ALA A 388 75.44 -84.08 41.67
N LEU A 389 74.49 -84.80 42.29
CA LEU A 389 73.06 -84.64 42.01
C LEU A 389 72.53 -83.25 42.36
N ARG A 390 73.00 -82.64 43.47
CA ARG A 390 72.65 -81.25 43.82
C ARG A 390 73.21 -80.24 42.82
N SER A 391 74.39 -80.49 42.23
CA SER A 391 74.92 -79.64 41.16
C SER A 391 74.10 -79.75 39.87
N GLU A 392 73.59 -80.96 39.58
CA GLU A 392 72.69 -81.21 38.45
C GLU A 392 71.31 -80.57 38.69
N GLU A 393 70.80 -80.60 39.93
CA GLU A 393 69.58 -79.91 40.34
C GLU A 393 69.70 -78.39 40.15
N ALA A 394 70.81 -77.79 40.60
CA ALA A 394 71.07 -76.36 40.39
C ALA A 394 71.20 -75.99 38.90
N ALA A 395 71.82 -76.85 38.09
CA ALA A 395 71.89 -76.64 36.63
C ALA A 395 70.50 -76.69 35.99
N LEU A 396 69.63 -77.59 36.44
CA LEU A 396 68.26 -77.72 35.95
C LEU A 396 67.35 -76.58 36.43
N GLU A 397 67.51 -76.09 37.67
CA GLU A 397 66.82 -74.89 38.16
C GLU A 397 67.20 -73.64 37.35
N ASN A 398 68.47 -73.49 36.99
CA ASN A 398 68.92 -72.41 36.10
C ASN A 398 68.28 -72.54 34.71
N ALA A 399 68.27 -73.74 34.13
CA ALA A 399 67.61 -73.99 32.85
C ALA A 399 66.10 -73.69 32.88
N ILE A 400 65.41 -74.05 33.98
CA ILE A 400 64.00 -73.69 34.22
C ILE A 400 63.82 -72.18 34.31
N THR A 401 64.70 -71.49 35.03
CA THR A 401 64.62 -70.04 35.19
C THR A 401 64.86 -69.31 33.87
N ASP A 402 65.80 -69.79 33.05
CA ASP A 402 66.06 -69.25 31.71
C ASP A 402 64.89 -69.48 30.76
N GLU A 403 64.28 -70.67 30.80
CA GLU A 403 63.05 -70.95 30.07
C GLU A 403 61.90 -70.05 30.54
N ALA A 404 61.75 -69.83 31.85
CA ALA A 404 60.74 -68.93 32.39
C ALA A 404 60.96 -67.48 31.96
N ARG A 405 62.22 -67.00 31.91
CA ARG A 405 62.57 -65.67 31.37
C ARG A 405 62.25 -65.56 29.88
N ARG A 406 62.49 -66.61 29.10
CA ARG A 406 62.12 -66.67 27.68
C ARG A 406 60.60 -66.57 27.48
N ILE A 407 59.83 -67.31 28.27
CA ILE A 407 58.36 -67.24 28.26
C ILE A 407 57.88 -65.85 28.70
N LEU A 408 58.48 -65.28 29.75
CA LEU A 408 58.16 -63.93 30.23
C LEU A 408 58.40 -62.86 29.14
N GLN A 409 59.50 -62.99 28.38
CA GLN A 409 59.79 -62.08 27.26
C GLN A 409 58.75 -62.21 26.14
N SER A 410 58.27 -63.43 25.86
CA SER A 410 57.14 -63.64 24.95
C SER A 410 55.88 -62.95 25.46
N ALA A 411 55.51 -63.16 26.73
CA ALA A 411 54.33 -62.55 27.34
C ALA A 411 54.40 -61.01 27.37
N ARG A 412 55.61 -60.43 27.55
CA ARG A 412 55.83 -58.99 27.41
C ARG A 412 55.53 -58.52 25.99
N THR A 413 56.03 -59.24 25.00
CA THR A 413 55.80 -58.95 23.58
C THR A 413 54.30 -59.03 23.25
N ASP A 414 53.59 -60.03 23.77
CA ASP A 414 52.14 -60.18 23.60
C ASP A 414 51.37 -59.01 24.23
N THR A 415 51.81 -58.52 25.40
CA THR A 415 51.20 -57.37 26.09
C THR A 415 51.44 -56.07 25.31
N GLU A 416 52.66 -55.86 24.81
CA GLU A 416 53.01 -54.71 23.96
C GLU A 416 52.20 -54.73 22.65
N GLN A 417 52.01 -55.89 22.02
CA GLN A 417 51.16 -56.07 20.85
C GLN A 417 49.68 -55.78 21.15
N ALA A 418 49.13 -56.34 22.24
CA ALA A 418 47.75 -56.09 22.64
C ALA A 418 47.50 -54.60 22.95
N LYS A 419 48.49 -53.92 23.54
CA LYS A 419 48.43 -52.48 23.80
C LYS A 419 48.44 -51.67 22.51
N ALA A 420 49.33 -52.00 21.57
CA ALA A 420 49.39 -51.32 20.27
C ALA A 420 48.08 -51.48 19.48
N ALA A 421 47.52 -52.69 19.45
CA ALA A 421 46.24 -52.95 18.81
C ALA A 421 45.07 -52.18 19.44
N LEU A 422 45.04 -52.05 20.78
CA LEU A 422 44.02 -51.25 21.46
C LEU A 422 44.14 -49.76 21.09
N GLU A 423 45.35 -49.23 21.05
CA GLU A 423 45.57 -47.81 20.73
C GLU A 423 45.16 -47.50 19.28
N GLU A 424 45.52 -48.37 18.33
CA GLU A 424 45.11 -48.24 16.93
C GLU A 424 43.58 -48.28 16.76
N LEU A 425 42.91 -49.22 17.43
CA LEU A 425 41.45 -49.31 17.42
C LEU A 425 40.80 -48.09 18.07
N ARG A 426 41.40 -47.53 19.12
CA ARG A 426 40.91 -46.28 19.75
C ARG A 426 41.04 -45.08 18.83
N THR A 427 42.18 -44.92 18.15
CA THR A 427 42.35 -43.85 17.16
C THR A 427 41.34 -43.99 16.03
N THR A 428 41.16 -45.21 15.50
CA THR A 428 40.15 -45.50 14.47
C THR A 428 38.73 -45.19 14.94
N ALA A 429 38.41 -45.49 16.21
CA ALA A 429 37.11 -45.18 16.80
C ALA A 429 36.85 -43.67 16.89
N GLU A 430 37.84 -42.90 17.35
CA GLU A 430 37.73 -41.43 17.44
C GLU A 430 37.66 -40.76 16.06
N ASP A 431 38.45 -41.22 15.08
CA ASP A 431 38.37 -40.75 13.69
C ASP A 431 37.01 -41.08 13.06
N GLY A 432 36.49 -42.28 13.31
CA GLY A 432 35.14 -42.66 12.91
C GLY A 432 34.06 -41.79 13.57
N ARG A 433 34.22 -41.47 14.86
CA ARG A 433 33.28 -40.65 15.62
C ARG A 433 33.26 -39.20 15.14
N THR A 434 34.41 -38.59 14.88
CA THR A 434 34.50 -37.23 14.32
C THR A 434 33.88 -37.15 12.92
N THR A 435 34.10 -38.16 12.09
CA THR A 435 33.46 -38.29 10.77
C THR A 435 31.93 -38.37 10.88
N VAL A 436 31.41 -39.17 11.82
CA VAL A 436 29.95 -39.26 12.07
C VAL A 436 29.37 -37.91 12.50
N TYR A 437 30.04 -37.16 13.38
CA TYR A 437 29.56 -35.84 13.81
C TYR A 437 29.58 -34.82 12.67
N GLY A 438 30.65 -34.77 11.87
CA GLY A 438 30.73 -33.89 10.70
C GLY A 438 29.62 -34.18 9.67
N ASN A 439 29.37 -35.47 9.40
CA ASN A 439 28.29 -35.88 8.48
C ASN A 439 26.91 -35.52 9.02
N ASN A 440 26.68 -35.67 10.33
CA ASN A 440 25.42 -35.29 10.95
C ASN A 440 25.15 -33.78 10.85
N ASP A 441 26.16 -32.93 11.09
CA ASP A 441 26.02 -31.47 10.98
C ASP A 441 25.70 -31.05 9.54
N ALA A 442 26.45 -31.60 8.57
CA ALA A 442 26.18 -31.39 7.15
C ALA A 442 24.75 -31.84 6.78
N GLN A 443 24.27 -32.95 7.33
CA GLN A 443 22.93 -33.46 7.04
C GLN A 443 21.82 -32.61 7.68
N VAL A 444 22.04 -32.04 8.87
CA VAL A 444 21.12 -31.05 9.47
C VAL A 444 21.04 -29.81 8.58
N ARG A 445 22.20 -29.29 8.13
CA ARG A 445 22.24 -28.14 7.23
C ARG A 445 21.57 -28.41 5.88
N LEU A 446 21.76 -29.62 5.33
CA LEU A 446 21.07 -30.06 4.12
C LEU A 446 19.55 -30.05 4.31
N ARG A 447 19.03 -30.61 5.42
CA ARG A 447 17.58 -30.60 5.73
C ARG A 447 17.03 -29.18 5.85
N GLU A 448 17.82 -28.24 6.36
CA GLU A 448 17.44 -26.83 6.42
C GLU A 448 17.31 -26.21 5.02
N LEU A 449 18.30 -26.42 4.15
CA LEU A 449 18.29 -25.94 2.76
C LEU A 449 17.13 -26.56 1.98
N GLU A 450 16.87 -27.87 2.15
CA GLU A 450 15.72 -28.55 1.55
C GLU A 450 14.39 -27.96 2.02
N ARG A 451 14.27 -27.62 3.31
CA ARG A 451 13.08 -26.97 3.85
C ARG A 451 12.89 -25.57 3.26
N GLU A 452 13.96 -24.80 3.07
CA GLU A 452 13.92 -23.49 2.42
C GLU A 452 13.49 -23.60 0.95
N ALA A 453 14.07 -24.54 0.20
CA ALA A 453 13.70 -24.80 -1.19
C ALA A 453 12.23 -25.19 -1.32
N ARG A 454 11.74 -26.11 -0.47
CA ARG A 454 10.32 -26.50 -0.43
C ARG A 454 9.41 -25.33 -0.09
N ALA A 455 9.75 -24.51 0.90
CA ALA A 455 8.94 -23.35 1.26
C ALA A 455 8.80 -22.37 0.08
N LYS A 456 9.89 -22.11 -0.65
CA LYS A 456 9.86 -21.27 -1.86
C LYS A 456 9.05 -21.92 -2.98
N ALA A 457 9.18 -23.22 -3.19
CA ALA A 457 8.41 -23.97 -4.18
C ALA A 457 6.89 -23.89 -3.89
N THR A 458 6.49 -24.08 -2.63
CA THR A 458 5.07 -23.96 -2.24
C THR A 458 4.51 -22.56 -2.49
N VAL A 459 5.29 -21.50 -2.23
CA VAL A 459 4.86 -20.12 -2.53
C VAL A 459 4.70 -19.92 -4.05
N TYR A 460 5.66 -20.40 -4.84
CA TYR A 460 5.57 -20.36 -6.31
C TYR A 460 4.33 -21.09 -6.84
N GLU A 461 4.11 -22.33 -6.41
CA GLU A 461 2.97 -23.15 -6.83
C GLU A 461 1.62 -22.51 -6.46
N THR A 462 1.52 -21.97 -5.24
CA THR A 462 0.30 -21.29 -4.78
C THR A 462 0.02 -20.03 -5.60
N PHE A 463 1.07 -19.23 -5.87
CA PHE A 463 0.93 -18.01 -6.65
C PHE A 463 0.62 -18.30 -8.13
N LEU A 464 1.21 -19.37 -8.69
CA LEU A 464 0.91 -19.86 -10.04
C LEU A 464 -0.56 -20.26 -10.15
N ALA A 465 -1.05 -21.10 -9.24
CA ALA A 465 -2.45 -21.52 -9.22
C ALA A 465 -3.40 -20.30 -9.11
N ARG A 466 -3.07 -19.34 -8.24
CA ARG A 466 -3.88 -18.11 -8.08
C ARG A 466 -3.85 -17.23 -9.33
N THR A 467 -2.71 -17.11 -9.98
CA THR A 467 -2.59 -16.33 -11.23
C THR A 467 -3.41 -16.98 -12.35
N THR A 468 -3.30 -18.29 -12.54
CA THR A 468 -4.09 -19.04 -13.53
C THR A 468 -5.60 -18.85 -13.29
N GLN A 469 -6.04 -18.94 -12.03
CA GLN A 469 -7.45 -18.71 -11.67
C GLN A 469 -7.93 -17.28 -11.98
N ILE A 470 -7.09 -16.26 -11.79
CA ILE A 470 -7.41 -14.87 -12.14
C ILE A 470 -7.50 -14.70 -13.65
N THR A 471 -6.54 -15.24 -14.40
CA THR A 471 -6.49 -15.14 -15.86
C THR A 471 -7.68 -15.84 -16.53
N GLU A 472 -8.10 -17.01 -16.05
CA GLU A 472 -9.29 -17.70 -16.56
C GLU A 472 -10.58 -16.88 -16.34
N ARG A 473 -10.68 -16.13 -15.23
CA ARG A 473 -11.87 -15.30 -14.93
C ARG A 473 -11.89 -13.97 -15.68
N GLN A 474 -10.74 -13.43 -16.08
CA GLN A 474 -10.65 -12.19 -16.87
C GLN A 474 -11.29 -12.32 -18.27
N GLN A 475 -11.51 -13.53 -18.77
CA GLN A 475 -12.19 -13.75 -20.05
C GLN A 475 -13.72 -13.57 -19.98
N ILE A 476 -14.28 -13.38 -18.78
CA ILE A 476 -15.70 -13.09 -18.59
C ILE A 476 -15.84 -11.58 -18.52
N ASP A 477 -16.65 -10.98 -19.41
CA ASP A 477 -16.85 -9.54 -19.49
C ASP A 477 -17.31 -8.96 -18.14
N THR A 478 -16.41 -8.21 -17.48
CA THR A 478 -16.65 -7.62 -16.17
C THR A 478 -17.22 -6.20 -16.25
N THR A 479 -17.51 -5.71 -17.46
CA THR A 479 -17.99 -4.35 -17.68
C THR A 479 -19.48 -4.27 -17.34
N ASN A 480 -19.79 -4.11 -16.06
CA ASN A 480 -21.17 -4.07 -15.56
C ASN A 480 -21.86 -2.70 -15.81
N VAL A 481 -21.96 -2.30 -17.08
CA VAL A 481 -22.79 -1.16 -17.52
C VAL A 481 -23.95 -1.71 -18.32
N ARG A 482 -25.17 -1.28 -17.98
CA ARG A 482 -26.37 -1.68 -18.71
C ARG A 482 -27.28 -0.48 -18.94
N VAL A 483 -27.73 -0.32 -20.18
CA VAL A 483 -28.77 0.65 -20.52
C VAL A 483 -30.11 0.14 -19.98
N ILE A 484 -30.75 0.94 -19.12
CA ILE A 484 -32.08 0.67 -18.58
C ILE A 484 -33.14 1.20 -19.55
N SER A 485 -32.98 2.46 -19.95
CA SER A 485 -33.92 3.18 -20.82
C SER A 485 -33.12 3.87 -21.93
N PRO A 486 -33.25 3.45 -23.21
CA PRO A 486 -32.61 4.14 -24.32
C PRO A 486 -33.27 5.51 -24.60
N ALA A 487 -32.51 6.43 -25.19
CA ALA A 487 -33.05 7.71 -25.63
C ALA A 487 -34.18 7.55 -26.64
N VAL A 488 -35.26 8.31 -26.46
CA VAL A 488 -36.39 8.41 -27.40
C VAL A 488 -36.55 9.84 -27.90
N PRO A 489 -36.95 10.06 -29.17
CA PRO A 489 -37.06 11.40 -29.73
C PRO A 489 -38.16 12.21 -29.01
N PRO A 490 -37.85 13.42 -28.50
CA PRO A 490 -38.79 14.21 -27.73
C PRO A 490 -39.87 14.82 -28.63
N GLN A 491 -41.13 14.76 -28.19
CA GLN A 491 -42.27 15.27 -28.96
C GLN A 491 -42.42 16.80 -28.92
N SER A 492 -41.69 17.49 -28.05
CA SER A 492 -41.74 18.95 -27.91
C SER A 492 -40.35 19.52 -27.61
N LYS A 493 -40.10 20.76 -28.04
CA LYS A 493 -38.86 21.49 -27.69
C LYS A 493 -38.75 21.64 -26.17
N SER A 494 -37.56 21.35 -25.62
CA SER A 494 -37.25 21.58 -24.20
C SER A 494 -37.01 23.07 -23.92
N TRP A 495 -36.47 23.80 -24.88
CA TRP A 495 -36.26 25.24 -24.80
C TRP A 495 -36.38 25.90 -26.18
N PRO A 496 -36.91 27.14 -26.30
CA PRO A 496 -37.56 27.95 -25.25
C PRO A 496 -38.95 27.41 -24.85
N PRO A 497 -39.43 27.70 -23.63
CA PRO A 497 -40.74 27.23 -23.14
C PRO A 497 -41.89 27.71 -24.03
N ARG A 498 -43.07 27.09 -23.87
CA ARG A 498 -44.27 27.40 -24.69
C ARG A 498 -44.47 28.92 -24.77
N THR A 499 -44.85 29.42 -25.94
CA THR A 499 -44.99 30.86 -26.25
C THR A 499 -45.84 31.60 -25.22
N ILE A 500 -46.82 30.93 -24.60
CA ILE A 500 -47.66 31.47 -23.52
C ILE A 500 -46.84 31.81 -22.26
N ILE A 501 -45.90 30.94 -21.85
CA ILE A 501 -45.05 31.17 -20.68
C ILE A 501 -44.05 32.29 -20.96
N MET A 502 -43.46 32.31 -22.16
CA MET A 502 -42.60 33.41 -22.62
C MET A 502 -43.36 34.74 -22.63
N ALA A 503 -44.58 34.78 -23.18
CA ALA A 503 -45.42 35.97 -23.19
C ALA A 503 -45.78 36.45 -21.78
N ALA A 504 -46.12 35.53 -20.87
CA ALA A 504 -46.39 35.87 -19.47
C ALA A 504 -45.16 36.42 -18.74
N GLY A 505 -43.98 35.82 -18.96
CA GLY A 505 -42.72 36.31 -18.41
C GLY A 505 -42.32 37.68 -18.98
N GLY A 506 -42.48 37.86 -20.29
CA GLY A 506 -42.28 39.14 -20.97
C GLY A 506 -43.24 40.23 -20.48
N ALA A 507 -44.51 39.87 -20.21
CA ALA A 507 -45.49 40.77 -19.61
C ALA A 507 -45.07 41.19 -18.20
N ALA A 508 -44.68 40.25 -17.34
CA ALA A 508 -44.25 40.54 -15.98
C ALA A 508 -42.99 41.41 -15.94
N ALA A 509 -41.99 41.09 -16.76
CA ALA A 509 -40.76 41.87 -16.89
C ALA A 509 -41.03 43.27 -17.45
N GLY A 510 -41.86 43.36 -18.50
CA GLY A 510 -42.28 44.64 -19.10
C GLY A 510 -43.09 45.51 -18.14
N ALA A 511 -43.99 44.92 -17.35
CA ALA A 511 -44.76 45.62 -16.33
C ALA A 511 -43.85 46.13 -15.20
N ALA A 512 -42.94 45.30 -14.69
CA ALA A 512 -41.97 45.71 -13.66
C ALA A 512 -41.08 46.86 -14.16
N PHE A 513 -40.56 46.75 -15.37
CA PHE A 513 -39.77 47.81 -15.99
C PHE A 513 -40.59 49.09 -16.19
N GLY A 514 -41.84 48.97 -16.65
CA GLY A 514 -42.77 50.08 -16.80
C GLY A 514 -43.09 50.79 -15.48
N ILE A 515 -43.28 50.03 -14.39
CA ILE A 515 -43.51 50.57 -13.04
C ILE A 515 -42.28 51.33 -12.57
N ILE A 516 -41.08 50.75 -12.69
CA ILE A 516 -39.83 51.40 -12.28
C ILE A 516 -39.62 52.71 -13.08
N LEU A 517 -39.84 52.68 -14.40
CA LEU A 517 -39.72 53.86 -15.25
C LEU A 517 -40.76 54.94 -14.89
N ALA A 518 -42.00 54.54 -14.61
CA ALA A 518 -43.07 55.45 -14.22
C ALA A 518 -42.78 56.13 -12.87
N LEU A 519 -42.29 55.37 -11.90
CA LEU A 519 -41.90 55.89 -10.58
C LEU A 519 -40.65 56.78 -10.66
N GLY A 520 -39.63 56.38 -11.42
CA GLY A 520 -38.42 57.18 -11.61
C GLY A 520 -38.70 58.54 -12.28
N LEU A 521 -39.55 58.55 -13.30
CA LEU A 521 -39.97 59.80 -13.96
C LEU A 521 -40.94 60.63 -13.10
N GLY A 522 -41.75 59.98 -12.24
CA GLY A 522 -42.59 60.64 -11.25
C GLY A 522 -41.76 61.37 -10.19
N LEU A 523 -40.77 60.67 -9.63
CA LEU A 523 -39.80 61.23 -8.68
C LEU A 523 -39.01 62.39 -9.31
N TRP A 524 -38.55 62.23 -10.56
CA TRP A 524 -37.83 63.27 -11.28
C TRP A 524 -38.68 64.53 -11.48
N GLY A 525 -39.95 64.37 -11.85
CA GLY A 525 -40.90 65.48 -11.99
C GLY A 525 -41.21 66.18 -10.67
N HIS A 526 -41.29 65.44 -9.56
CA HIS A 526 -41.50 65.98 -8.22
C HIS A 526 -40.30 66.80 -7.74
N LEU A 527 -39.08 66.28 -7.90
CA LEU A 527 -37.83 66.97 -7.56
C LEU A 527 -37.63 68.26 -8.39
N TRP A 528 -38.07 68.27 -9.66
CA TRP A 528 -38.04 69.46 -10.49
C TRP A 528 -39.06 70.53 -10.07
N ARG A 529 -40.28 70.15 -9.66
CA ARG A 529 -41.27 71.12 -9.16
C ARG A 529 -40.89 71.72 -7.81
N ALA A 530 -40.25 70.94 -6.92
CA ALA A 530 -39.68 71.44 -5.67
C ALA A 530 -38.60 72.51 -5.92
N ARG A 531 -37.84 72.40 -7.01
CA ARG A 531 -36.82 73.38 -7.42
C ARG A 531 -37.42 74.72 -7.89
N SER A 532 -38.61 74.71 -8.50
CA SER A 532 -39.31 75.93 -8.96
C SER A 532 -40.12 76.66 -7.87
N GLY A 533 -40.37 76.02 -6.72
CA GLY A 533 -41.16 76.60 -5.62
C GLY A 533 -40.46 77.67 -4.78
N LEU A 534 -39.12 77.78 -4.83
CA LEU A 534 -38.35 78.76 -4.04
C LEU A 534 -38.26 80.16 -4.67
N GLY A 535 -38.83 80.39 -5.86
CA GLY A 535 -38.74 81.69 -6.56
C GLY A 535 -39.85 82.69 -6.28
N ARG A 536 -40.83 82.41 -5.40
CA ARG A 536 -42.02 83.27 -5.17
C ARG A 536 -42.17 83.82 -3.75
N ARG A 537 -41.12 83.74 -2.93
CA ARG A 537 -41.10 84.31 -1.57
C ARG A 537 -39.93 85.29 -1.38
N PHE A 538 -39.71 86.17 -2.34
CA PHE A 538 -38.99 87.44 -2.16
C PHE A 538 -39.53 88.39 -3.24
N ALA A 539 -40.70 88.96 -2.96
CA ALA A 539 -41.22 90.17 -3.58
C ALA A 539 -41.90 90.97 -2.48
#